data_AF-A0A9J7KGT7-F1
#
_entry.id   AF-A0A9J7KGT7-F1
#
_cell.length_a   1.000
_cell.length_b   1.000
_cell.length_c   1.000
_cell.angle_alpha   90.00
_cell.angle_beta   90.00
_cell.angle_gamma   90.00
#
_symmetry.space_group_name_H-M   'P 1'
#
loop_
_entity.id
_entity.type
_entity.pdbx_description
1 polymer ?
#
loop_
_entity_poly.entity_id
_entity_poly.type
_entity_poly.pdbx_seq_one_letter_code
_entity_poly.pdbx_strand_id
1 'polypeptide(L)'
;CPSVGRVAPQNCADLYILGVQESGTYSVGYPEPFQVSCDMDTDGGGWTVIQRRQDGSVPFDNTWDQYVQGFGNVSGEFWLGLDRLHRLTAQQSHELYISLEDWEGESMFAKYSEFSVRDAESTYTATVSGYSGNATDSITSNYDNGRFNMNNQKFSTKDQDNDNNIYSCAAVNGKGGWWYPPSCGYAMLNGQYLAGCNANCEHAQGIVWKTWRGYRYSLKKVMVMIRPTDYPWCPKPGYSRFNGVCYKHFAGGETYFQARETCASDGGLLAMPRDSATNDFIVGLGNGIHWIGLNDIDTEGRWVFEDGQTLESTGFWGIGEPNNVNNEEDCAAIGYRSCKNGGTVTPEGSGTGLYSCSCPAGWKGKYCEEGLKLYAGKVDLEVISIRFLQFMPKPELVKE
;
A
#
# COMPACT_ATOMS: atom_id res chain seq x y z
N CYS A 1 21.09 -23.35 -21.72
CA CYS A 1 20.11 -22.40 -21.17
C CYS A 1 20.65 -20.99 -21.35
N PRO A 2 19.94 -20.04 -21.98
CA PRO A 2 20.34 -18.65 -21.94
C PRO A 2 20.24 -18.15 -20.50
N SER A 3 21.23 -17.41 -20.05
CA SER A 3 21.23 -16.76 -18.73
C SER A 3 20.06 -15.78 -18.65
N VAL A 4 19.08 -16.07 -17.80
CA VAL A 4 18.09 -15.06 -17.38
C VAL A 4 18.88 -13.94 -16.72
N GLY A 5 18.97 -12.78 -17.38
CA GLY A 5 19.67 -11.62 -16.85
C GLY A 5 19.09 -11.26 -15.49
N ARG A 6 19.95 -11.10 -14.46
CA ARG A 6 19.54 -10.54 -13.18
C ARG A 6 19.02 -9.13 -13.43
N VAL A 7 17.73 -8.89 -13.18
CA VAL A 7 17.18 -7.53 -13.15
C VAL A 7 17.85 -6.82 -11.98
N ALA A 8 18.64 -5.80 -12.26
CA ALA A 8 19.35 -5.04 -11.24
C ALA A 8 18.39 -4.01 -10.60
N PRO A 9 18.38 -3.89 -9.25
CA PRO A 9 17.35 -3.16 -8.54
C PRO A 9 17.36 -1.67 -8.88
N GLN A 10 16.21 -1.15 -9.31
CA GLN A 10 16.00 0.26 -9.63
C GLN A 10 15.68 1.09 -8.39
N ASN A 11 15.04 0.51 -7.39
CA ASN A 11 14.60 1.19 -6.17
C ASN A 11 14.58 0.23 -4.96
N CYS A 12 14.26 0.76 -3.76
CA CYS A 12 14.17 -0.04 -2.53
C CYS A 12 13.07 -1.10 -2.59
N ALA A 13 12.07 -0.85 -3.41
CA ALA A 13 11.00 -1.76 -3.67
C ALA A 13 11.53 -3.05 -4.34
N ASP A 14 12.30 -2.93 -5.42
CA ASP A 14 12.96 -4.09 -6.05
C ASP A 14 13.82 -4.89 -5.07
N LEU A 15 14.57 -4.20 -4.21
CA LEU A 15 15.40 -4.87 -3.18
C LEU A 15 14.56 -5.70 -2.21
N TYR A 16 13.42 -5.16 -1.78
CA TYR A 16 12.54 -5.84 -0.85
C TYR A 16 11.82 -7.02 -1.50
N ILE A 17 11.45 -6.94 -2.79
CA ILE A 17 11.02 -8.11 -3.58
C ILE A 17 12.14 -9.16 -3.70
N LEU A 18 13.40 -8.73 -3.82
CA LEU A 18 14.56 -9.61 -3.92
C LEU A 18 14.97 -10.24 -2.58
N GLY A 19 14.28 -9.94 -1.49
CA GLY A 19 14.48 -10.58 -0.20
C GLY A 19 15.07 -9.69 0.89
N VAL A 20 15.38 -8.43 0.58
CA VAL A 20 16.00 -7.49 1.54
C VAL A 20 14.93 -6.92 2.47
N GLN A 21 14.90 -7.40 3.71
CA GLN A 21 13.91 -6.97 4.71
C GLN A 21 14.46 -6.02 5.77
N GLU A 22 15.77 -5.78 5.81
CA GLU A 22 16.35 -4.85 6.79
C GLU A 22 16.32 -3.42 6.25
N SER A 23 15.87 -2.48 7.09
CA SER A 23 16.03 -1.05 6.79
C SER A 23 17.49 -0.66 6.81
N GLY A 24 17.93 0.18 5.87
CA GLY A 24 19.36 0.46 5.72
C GLY A 24 19.71 1.30 4.51
N THR A 25 21.01 1.38 4.21
CA THR A 25 21.52 2.06 3.02
C THR A 25 21.87 1.01 1.95
N TYR A 26 21.40 1.22 0.73
CA TYR A 26 21.56 0.28 -0.38
C TYR A 26 21.87 1.00 -1.69
N SER A 27 22.39 0.23 -2.66
CA SER A 27 22.67 0.70 -4.01
C SER A 27 21.55 0.31 -4.97
N VAL A 28 20.95 1.29 -5.65
CA VAL A 28 19.84 1.11 -6.61
C VAL A 28 20.05 1.96 -7.87
N GLY A 29 19.18 1.86 -8.88
CA GLY A 29 19.16 2.77 -10.03
C GLY A 29 20.08 2.36 -11.19
N TYR A 30 20.31 1.06 -11.37
CA TYR A 30 21.16 0.52 -12.45
C TYR A 30 20.65 0.90 -13.84
N PRO A 31 21.54 1.13 -14.84
CA PRO A 31 22.97 0.82 -14.85
C PRO A 31 23.87 1.88 -14.21
N GLU A 32 23.33 3.02 -13.78
CA GLU A 32 24.07 4.11 -13.12
C GLU A 32 23.70 4.17 -11.63
N PRO A 33 24.23 3.25 -10.81
CA PRO A 33 23.76 3.07 -9.46
C PRO A 33 24.09 4.26 -8.55
N PHE A 34 23.20 4.52 -7.60
CA PHE A 34 23.37 5.50 -6.53
C PHE A 34 22.91 4.93 -5.19
N GLN A 35 23.39 5.54 -4.10
CA GLN A 35 23.02 5.15 -2.75
C GLN A 35 21.67 5.75 -2.36
N VAL A 36 20.83 4.96 -1.71
CA VAL A 36 19.54 5.34 -1.14
C VAL A 36 19.40 4.78 0.27
N SER A 37 18.57 5.41 1.09
CA SER A 37 18.07 4.77 2.31
C SER A 37 16.75 4.08 2.00
N CYS A 38 16.67 2.80 2.37
CA CYS A 38 15.47 1.99 2.27
C CYS A 38 14.85 1.81 3.65
N ASP A 39 13.55 2.09 3.74
CA ASP A 39 12.71 1.72 4.88
C ASP A 39 11.91 0.47 4.49
N MET A 40 12.22 -0.63 5.16
CA MET A 40 11.66 -1.96 4.91
C MET A 40 10.57 -2.34 5.94
N ASP A 41 10.26 -1.45 6.87
CA ASP A 41 9.40 -1.75 8.02
C ASP A 41 8.05 -1.02 7.93
N THR A 42 8.07 0.25 7.54
CA THR A 42 6.90 1.13 7.55
C THR A 42 5.91 0.72 6.45
N ASP A 43 4.62 0.60 6.78
CA ASP A 43 3.53 0.39 5.81
C ASP A 43 3.81 -0.73 4.78
N GLY A 44 4.43 -1.83 5.22
CA GLY A 44 4.78 -2.99 4.39
C GLY A 44 6.10 -2.90 3.62
N GLY A 45 6.95 -1.91 3.93
CA GLY A 45 8.34 -1.85 3.49
C GLY A 45 8.56 -1.51 2.01
N GLY A 46 9.82 -1.58 1.56
CA GLY A 46 10.21 -1.26 0.18
C GLY A 46 10.17 0.25 -0.16
N TRP A 47 10.18 1.11 0.85
CA TRP A 47 10.16 2.55 0.68
C TRP A 47 11.55 3.09 0.36
N THR A 48 11.65 3.95 -0.66
CA THR A 48 12.85 4.72 -0.95
C THR A 48 12.73 6.09 -0.27
N VAL A 49 13.59 6.38 0.70
CA VAL A 49 13.60 7.67 1.40
C VAL A 49 14.23 8.73 0.48
N ILE A 50 13.50 9.81 0.24
CA ILE A 50 13.93 10.92 -0.63
C ILE A 50 14.37 12.15 0.16
N GLN A 51 13.93 12.26 1.41
CA GLN A 51 14.33 13.30 2.34
C GLN A 51 14.25 12.78 3.78
N ARG A 52 15.22 13.14 4.63
CA ARG A 52 15.18 12.90 6.07
C ARG A 52 15.68 14.13 6.84
N ARG A 53 14.94 14.52 7.90
CA ARG A 53 15.33 15.47 8.95
C ARG A 53 15.12 14.85 10.32
N GLN A 54 16.05 15.03 11.24
CA GLN A 54 16.03 14.41 12.57
C GLN A 54 16.92 15.09 13.63
N ASP A 55 17.92 15.89 13.23
CA ASP A 55 18.95 16.41 14.14
C ASP A 55 19.56 17.76 13.74
N GLY A 56 19.26 18.28 12.55
CA GLY A 56 19.79 19.55 12.06
C GLY A 56 21.26 19.51 11.64
N SER A 57 21.83 18.31 11.45
CA SER A 57 23.23 18.13 11.03
C SER A 57 23.50 18.62 9.61
N VAL A 58 22.47 18.74 8.76
CA VAL A 58 22.60 19.19 7.37
C VAL A 58 21.77 20.45 7.15
N PRO A 59 22.37 21.55 6.66
CA PRO A 59 21.61 22.74 6.27
C PRO A 59 20.84 22.45 4.98
N PHE A 60 19.55 22.81 4.95
CA PHE A 60 18.70 22.73 3.76
C PHE A 60 18.58 24.08 3.02
N ASP A 61 19.25 25.12 3.51
CA ASP A 61 19.39 26.43 2.86
C ASP A 61 20.39 26.34 1.68
N ASN A 62 20.00 25.63 0.62
CA ASN A 62 20.84 25.29 -0.52
C ASN A 62 20.35 25.94 -1.83
N THR A 63 21.27 26.01 -2.79
CA THR A 63 21.05 26.53 -4.15
C THR A 63 20.30 25.53 -5.04
N TRP A 64 19.81 26.00 -6.19
CA TRP A 64 19.17 25.16 -7.21
C TRP A 64 20.03 23.95 -7.58
N ASP A 65 21.29 24.18 -7.97
CA ASP A 65 22.20 23.13 -8.41
C ASP A 65 22.43 22.06 -7.34
N GLN A 66 22.48 22.46 -6.06
CA GLN A 66 22.60 21.52 -4.94
C GLN A 66 21.33 20.70 -4.74
N TYR A 67 20.14 21.31 -4.89
CA TYR A 67 18.87 20.58 -4.86
C TYR A 67 18.71 19.60 -6.02
N VAL A 68 19.26 19.93 -7.19
CA VAL A 68 19.32 19.03 -8.35
C VAL A 68 20.20 17.82 -8.06
N GLN A 69 21.43 18.05 -7.59
CA GLN A 69 22.42 16.98 -7.33
C GLN A 69 22.11 16.13 -6.09
N GLY A 70 21.43 16.71 -5.10
CA GLY A 70 21.26 16.13 -3.78
C GLY A 70 22.39 16.52 -2.82
N PHE A 71 22.12 16.42 -1.53
CA PHE A 71 23.06 16.80 -0.47
C PHE A 71 22.77 16.03 0.83
N GLY A 72 23.76 16.03 1.74
CA GLY A 72 23.69 15.30 3.01
C GLY A 72 24.18 13.87 2.90
N ASN A 73 23.79 13.02 3.86
CA ASN A 73 24.18 11.62 3.93
C ASN A 73 22.93 10.73 4.08
N VAL A 74 22.76 9.74 3.20
CA VAL A 74 21.61 8.83 3.21
C VAL A 74 21.44 8.05 4.53
N SER A 75 22.51 7.88 5.31
CA SER A 75 22.44 7.31 6.66
C SER A 75 22.08 8.32 7.76
N GLY A 76 21.92 9.61 7.43
CA GLY A 76 21.56 10.70 8.34
C GLY A 76 20.53 11.64 7.71
N GLU A 77 20.68 12.96 7.88
CA GLU A 77 19.86 13.95 7.15
C GLU A 77 20.34 14.12 5.71
N PHE A 78 19.40 14.17 4.77
CA PHE A 78 19.72 14.35 3.36
C PHE A 78 18.52 14.77 2.51
N TRP A 79 18.85 15.24 1.31
CA TRP A 79 17.95 15.37 0.16
C TRP A 79 18.52 14.54 -0.99
N LEU A 80 17.71 13.65 -1.57
CA LEU A 80 18.19 12.69 -2.57
C LEU A 80 18.73 13.34 -3.85
N GLY A 81 18.14 14.47 -4.25
CA GLY A 81 18.43 15.17 -5.51
C GLY A 81 17.28 15.05 -6.51
N LEU A 82 16.94 16.16 -7.17
CA LEU A 82 15.82 16.21 -8.11
C LEU A 82 16.03 15.34 -9.35
N ASP A 83 17.27 15.20 -9.84
CA ASP A 83 17.55 14.33 -10.99
C ASP A 83 17.26 12.86 -10.70
N ARG A 84 17.67 12.40 -9.51
CA ARG A 84 17.39 11.03 -9.05
C ARG A 84 15.91 10.84 -8.78
N LEU A 85 15.25 11.83 -8.18
CA LEU A 85 13.83 11.77 -7.89
C LEU A 85 12.98 11.71 -9.18
N HIS A 86 13.32 12.55 -10.16
CA HIS A 86 12.72 12.48 -11.50
C HIS A 86 12.97 11.11 -12.13
N ARG A 87 14.22 10.63 -12.15
CA ARG A 87 14.56 9.32 -12.72
C ARG A 87 13.74 8.18 -12.11
N LEU A 88 13.57 8.17 -10.79
CA LEU A 88 12.76 7.16 -10.09
C LEU A 88 11.28 7.27 -10.48
N THR A 89 10.73 8.48 -10.48
CA THR A 89 9.29 8.69 -10.68
C THR A 89 8.84 8.80 -12.15
N ALA A 90 9.77 8.91 -13.10
CA ALA A 90 9.49 8.95 -14.54
C ALA A 90 9.15 7.58 -15.12
N GLN A 91 9.60 6.50 -14.48
CA GLN A 91 9.39 5.13 -14.97
C GLN A 91 7.96 4.64 -14.73
N GLN A 92 7.37 5.00 -13.59
CA GLN A 92 6.02 4.61 -13.19
C GLN A 92 5.49 5.53 -12.08
N SER A 93 4.17 5.55 -11.88
CA SER A 93 3.55 6.30 -10.79
C SER A 93 4.04 5.78 -9.44
N HIS A 94 4.32 6.69 -8.51
CA HIS A 94 4.71 6.35 -7.13
C HIS A 94 3.64 6.82 -6.14
N GLU A 95 3.52 6.12 -5.03
CA GLU A 95 2.90 6.66 -3.82
C GLU A 95 3.95 7.39 -2.98
N LEU A 96 3.49 8.38 -2.22
CA LEU A 96 4.29 9.20 -1.32
C LEU A 96 3.84 8.97 0.11
N TYR A 97 4.78 8.72 1.02
CA TYR A 97 4.56 8.60 2.45
C TYR A 97 5.41 9.63 3.19
N ILE A 98 4.79 10.39 4.07
CA ILE A 98 5.44 11.41 4.90
C ILE A 98 5.21 11.04 6.35
N SER A 99 6.28 10.67 7.06
CA SER A 99 6.29 10.46 8.51
C SER A 99 6.72 11.75 9.20
N LEU A 100 6.00 12.13 10.27
CA LEU A 100 6.18 13.37 11.01
C LEU A 100 6.27 13.04 12.51
N GLU A 101 7.29 13.56 13.21
CA GLU A 101 7.43 13.46 14.68
C GLU A 101 7.65 14.86 15.26
N ASP A 102 6.97 15.17 16.36
CA ASP A 102 7.12 16.42 17.08
C ASP A 102 8.09 16.30 18.28
N TRP A 103 8.21 17.36 19.07
CA TRP A 103 9.11 17.38 20.24
C TRP A 103 8.56 16.63 21.45
N GLU A 104 7.25 16.40 21.49
CA GLU A 104 6.54 15.68 22.54
C GLU A 104 6.53 14.15 22.30
N GLY A 105 6.97 13.70 21.12
CA GLY A 105 7.03 12.30 20.71
C GLY A 105 5.78 11.80 20.01
N GLU A 106 4.81 12.68 19.74
CA GLU A 106 3.64 12.34 18.93
C GLU A 106 4.06 12.19 17.47
N SER A 107 3.50 11.19 16.80
CA SER A 107 3.82 10.87 15.42
C SER A 107 2.56 10.82 14.55
N MET A 108 2.65 11.42 13.37
CA MET A 108 1.59 11.47 12.37
C MET A 108 2.14 11.08 11.01
N PHE A 109 1.26 10.70 10.09
CA PHE A 109 1.62 10.47 8.70
C PHE A 109 0.62 11.06 7.71
N ALA A 110 1.13 11.45 6.56
CA ALA A 110 0.37 11.80 5.37
C ALA A 110 0.80 10.89 4.23
N LYS A 111 -0.17 10.33 3.49
CA LYS A 111 0.07 9.43 2.37
C LYS A 111 -0.68 9.92 1.14
N TYR A 112 -0.07 9.82 -0.02
CA TYR A 112 -0.65 10.25 -1.30
C TYR A 112 -0.52 9.08 -2.29
N SER A 113 -1.62 8.70 -2.92
CA SER A 113 -1.65 7.55 -3.84
C SER A 113 -0.96 7.83 -5.17
N GLU A 114 -0.67 9.09 -5.48
CA GLU A 114 0.02 9.50 -6.69
C GLU A 114 1.06 10.57 -6.36
N PHE A 115 2.28 10.37 -6.84
CA PHE A 115 3.38 11.29 -6.76
C PHE A 115 4.33 11.07 -7.95
N SER A 116 4.70 12.16 -8.62
CA SER A 116 5.77 12.15 -9.62
C SER A 116 6.43 13.51 -9.74
N VAL A 117 7.68 13.51 -10.23
CA VAL A 117 8.46 14.71 -10.48
C VAL A 117 8.92 14.70 -11.92
N ARG A 118 8.62 15.78 -12.66
CA ARG A 118 9.02 15.95 -14.06
C ARG A 118 10.50 16.31 -14.20
N ASP A 119 10.96 16.41 -15.43
CA ASP A 119 12.34 16.74 -15.79
C ASP A 119 12.72 18.21 -15.49
N ALA A 120 13.99 18.53 -15.74
CA ALA A 120 14.55 19.87 -15.60
C ALA A 120 13.90 20.90 -16.54
N GLU A 121 13.51 20.51 -17.76
CA GLU A 121 12.81 21.40 -18.71
C GLU A 121 11.45 21.85 -18.15
N SER A 122 10.77 20.95 -17.44
CA SER A 122 9.55 21.21 -16.69
C SER A 122 9.80 21.84 -15.31
N THR A 123 11.03 22.27 -15.01
CA THR A 123 11.42 22.85 -13.71
C THR A 123 11.08 21.93 -12.53
N TYR A 124 11.26 20.62 -12.73
CA TYR A 124 10.94 19.56 -11.79
C TYR A 124 9.53 19.68 -11.18
N THR A 125 8.53 20.01 -12.00
CA THR A 125 7.14 20.13 -11.56
C THR A 125 6.67 18.84 -10.88
N ALA A 126 6.07 18.95 -9.68
CA ALA A 126 5.51 17.81 -8.95
C ALA A 126 4.03 17.61 -9.26
N THR A 127 3.62 16.37 -9.47
CA THR A 127 2.23 15.95 -9.42
C THR A 127 2.01 15.17 -8.13
N VAL A 128 0.94 15.48 -7.40
CA VAL A 128 0.59 14.80 -6.15
C VAL A 128 -0.93 14.76 -5.95
N SER A 129 -1.48 13.60 -5.60
CA SER A 129 -2.93 13.41 -5.44
C SER A 129 -3.30 12.23 -4.53
N GLY A 130 -4.57 12.13 -4.16
CA GLY A 130 -5.12 11.00 -3.39
C GLY A 130 -4.65 10.93 -1.94
N TYR A 131 -4.77 12.05 -1.22
CA TYR A 131 -4.43 12.13 0.20
C TYR A 131 -5.19 11.11 1.06
N SER A 132 -4.46 10.51 2.00
CA SER A 132 -4.94 9.72 3.12
C SER A 132 -3.98 9.89 4.32
N GLY A 133 -4.37 9.39 5.50
CA GLY A 133 -3.54 9.47 6.70
C GLY A 133 -4.10 10.40 7.77
N ASN A 134 -3.43 10.44 8.92
CA ASN A 134 -3.93 11.12 10.12
C ASN A 134 -3.38 12.56 10.29
N ALA A 135 -2.36 12.99 9.55
CA ALA A 135 -1.72 14.30 9.71
C ALA A 135 -2.53 15.53 9.26
N THR A 136 -3.75 15.35 8.72
CA THR A 136 -4.52 16.36 7.96
C THR A 136 -3.74 16.95 6.77
N ASP A 137 -4.34 17.08 5.59
CA ASP A 137 -3.61 17.40 4.36
C ASP A 137 -3.03 18.84 4.29
N SER A 138 -1.69 18.97 4.36
CA SER A 138 -0.96 20.24 4.14
C SER A 138 -0.37 20.38 2.72
N ILE A 139 -0.54 19.41 1.82
CA ILE A 139 0.08 19.43 0.49
C ILE A 139 -0.95 19.67 -0.61
N THR A 140 -2.05 18.91 -0.62
CA THR A 140 -3.08 18.98 -1.68
C THR A 140 -4.35 19.71 -1.25
N SER A 141 -4.21 20.59 -0.26
CA SER A 141 -5.33 21.37 0.28
C SER A 141 -6.00 22.23 -0.79
N ASN A 142 -7.28 21.97 -1.05
CA ASN A 142 -8.09 22.75 -1.99
C ASN A 142 -8.83 23.92 -1.34
N TYR A 143 -8.58 24.22 -0.07
CA TYR A 143 -9.08 25.44 0.57
C TYR A 143 -8.57 26.69 -0.16
N ASP A 144 -9.33 27.78 -0.06
CA ASP A 144 -9.02 29.09 -0.67
C ASP A 144 -8.71 29.00 -2.17
N ASN A 145 -9.57 28.29 -2.91
CA ASN A 145 -9.45 28.08 -4.36
C ASN A 145 -8.11 27.44 -4.78
N GLY A 146 -7.56 26.55 -3.95
CA GLY A 146 -6.36 25.79 -4.25
C GLY A 146 -5.05 26.60 -4.23
N ARG A 147 -5.05 27.82 -3.68
CA ARG A 147 -3.84 28.67 -3.61
C ARG A 147 -2.70 28.09 -2.76
N PHE A 148 -2.99 27.09 -1.94
CA PHE A 148 -2.02 26.35 -1.12
C PHE A 148 -1.73 24.95 -1.65
N ASN A 149 -2.28 24.58 -2.81
CA ASN A 149 -2.14 23.25 -3.38
C ASN A 149 -0.81 23.11 -4.14
N MET A 150 0.05 22.22 -3.65
CA MET A 150 1.35 21.88 -4.22
C MET A 150 1.26 21.14 -5.56
N ASN A 151 0.10 20.54 -5.89
CA ASN A 151 -0.07 19.79 -7.12
C ASN A 151 0.18 20.68 -8.35
N ASN A 152 1.01 20.20 -9.27
CA ASN A 152 1.48 20.88 -10.48
C ASN A 152 2.29 22.16 -10.23
N GLN A 153 2.86 22.33 -9.04
CA GLN A 153 3.78 23.44 -8.77
C GLN A 153 5.21 23.10 -9.21
N LYS A 154 5.94 24.12 -9.64
CA LYS A 154 7.36 24.04 -9.99
C LYS A 154 8.21 24.06 -8.73
N PHE A 155 9.37 23.41 -8.78
CA PHE A 155 10.32 23.51 -7.67
C PHE A 155 10.92 24.92 -7.63
N SER A 156 11.19 25.46 -6.45
CA SER A 156 11.83 26.77 -6.28
C SER A 156 12.87 26.71 -5.16
N THR A 157 13.95 27.45 -5.32
CA THR A 157 15.02 27.66 -4.32
C THR A 157 15.26 29.15 -4.11
N LYS A 158 16.08 29.51 -3.12
CA LYS A 158 16.39 30.92 -2.82
C LYS A 158 17.00 31.71 -3.99
N ASP A 159 17.64 31.00 -4.92
CA ASP A 159 18.37 31.52 -6.08
C ASP A 159 17.66 31.25 -7.41
N GLN A 160 16.55 30.50 -7.39
CA GLN A 160 15.70 30.26 -8.57
C GLN A 160 14.23 30.20 -8.17
N ASP A 161 13.52 31.28 -8.43
CA ASP A 161 12.10 31.46 -8.08
C ASP A 161 11.18 31.01 -9.23
N ASN A 162 10.30 30.05 -8.96
CA ASN A 162 9.31 29.52 -9.90
C ASN A 162 7.91 29.40 -9.26
N ASP A 163 7.65 30.07 -8.13
CA ASP A 163 6.46 29.85 -7.29
C ASP A 163 5.26 30.74 -7.62
N ASN A 164 5.39 31.60 -8.65
CA ASN A 164 4.38 32.55 -9.12
C ASN A 164 3.84 33.49 -8.02
N ASN A 165 4.60 33.71 -6.94
CA ASN A 165 4.33 34.75 -5.95
C ASN A 165 5.06 36.06 -6.31
N ILE A 166 4.67 37.17 -5.68
CA ILE A 166 5.36 38.47 -5.83
C ILE A 166 6.68 38.53 -5.04
N TYR A 167 6.85 37.66 -4.06
CA TYR A 167 8.09 37.44 -3.31
C TYR A 167 8.44 35.96 -3.35
N SER A 168 9.73 35.62 -3.42
CA SER A 168 10.17 34.23 -3.40
C SER A 168 9.83 33.54 -2.07
N CYS A 169 8.94 32.55 -2.11
CA CYS A 169 8.55 31.73 -0.96
C CYS A 169 9.76 30.99 -0.40
N ALA A 170 10.63 30.48 -1.28
CA ALA A 170 11.86 29.83 -0.90
C ALA A 170 12.79 30.78 -0.17
N ALA A 171 12.91 32.05 -0.58
CA ALA A 171 13.79 33.01 0.11
C ALA A 171 13.27 33.43 1.50
N VAL A 172 11.96 33.47 1.72
CA VAL A 172 11.34 34.01 2.95
C VAL A 172 10.91 32.95 3.96
N ASN A 173 10.65 31.70 3.55
CA ASN A 173 10.14 30.64 4.44
C ASN A 173 11.20 29.58 4.72
N GLY A 174 12.08 29.86 5.69
CA GLY A 174 13.06 28.89 6.16
C GLY A 174 14.17 28.55 5.16
N LYS A 175 14.20 29.20 3.99
CA LYS A 175 15.25 29.08 2.95
C LYS A 175 15.41 27.70 2.31
N GLY A 176 14.46 26.79 2.56
CA GLY A 176 14.43 25.48 1.94
C GLY A 176 13.90 25.53 0.51
N GLY A 177 14.47 24.71 -0.37
CA GLY A 177 13.87 24.46 -1.68
C GLY A 177 12.61 23.61 -1.57
N TRP A 178 11.54 23.95 -2.28
CA TRP A 178 10.28 23.20 -2.27
C TRP A 178 9.41 23.48 -3.50
N TRP A 179 8.34 22.69 -3.68
CA TRP A 179 7.26 22.96 -4.63
C TRP A 179 6.28 23.96 -4.01
N TYR A 180 6.65 25.24 -4.01
CA TYR A 180 5.83 26.28 -3.41
C TYR A 180 4.65 26.65 -4.32
N PRO A 181 3.40 26.60 -3.82
CA PRO A 181 2.25 27.17 -4.53
C PRO A 181 2.23 28.70 -4.39
N PRO A 182 1.35 29.43 -5.11
CA PRO A 182 1.33 30.88 -5.12
C PRO A 182 1.15 31.57 -3.76
N SER A 183 0.65 30.87 -2.73
CA SER A 183 0.58 31.38 -1.35
C SER A 183 1.58 30.68 -0.40
N CYS A 184 2.69 30.16 -0.93
CA CYS A 184 3.75 29.40 -0.24
C CYS A 184 3.33 28.09 0.44
N GLY A 185 2.05 27.78 0.52
CA GLY A 185 1.55 26.47 0.94
C GLY A 185 1.48 26.27 2.45
N TYR A 186 1.16 25.05 2.85
CA TYR A 186 0.99 24.63 4.24
C TYR A 186 2.10 23.68 4.74
N ALA A 187 3.01 23.26 3.88
CA ALA A 187 4.13 22.40 4.23
C ALA A 187 5.46 23.04 3.81
N MET A 188 6.43 23.08 4.73
CA MET A 188 7.80 23.53 4.49
C MET A 188 8.78 22.53 5.11
N LEU A 189 8.81 21.30 4.58
CA LEU A 189 9.58 20.20 5.17
C LEU A 189 11.10 20.40 5.05
N ASN A 190 11.52 21.29 4.15
CA ASN A 190 12.91 21.65 3.92
C ASN A 190 13.33 22.95 4.65
N GLY A 191 12.49 23.51 5.52
CA GLY A 191 12.84 24.69 6.31
C GLY A 191 13.99 24.45 7.32
N GLN A 192 14.32 25.49 8.08
CA GLN A 192 15.40 25.44 9.06
C GLN A 192 15.10 24.42 10.15
N TYR A 193 16.14 23.74 10.65
CA TYR A 193 15.99 22.84 11.78
C TYR A 193 16.00 23.67 13.08
N LEU A 194 14.83 24.12 13.53
CA LEU A 194 14.70 24.95 14.73
C LEU A 194 14.49 24.06 15.96
N ALA A 195 15.59 23.54 16.49
CA ALA A 195 15.58 22.61 17.62
C ALA A 195 14.84 23.20 18.84
N GLY A 196 13.87 22.44 19.38
CA GLY A 196 13.07 22.86 20.54
C GLY A 196 12.08 24.00 20.26
N CYS A 197 11.87 24.39 19.01
CA CYS A 197 10.93 25.46 18.66
C CYS A 197 9.48 24.92 18.62
N ASN A 198 8.85 24.85 19.80
CA ASN A 198 7.56 24.17 20.01
C ASN A 198 6.37 25.10 20.34
N ALA A 199 6.58 26.41 20.35
CA ALA A 199 5.54 27.44 20.23
C ALA A 199 6.21 28.81 20.03
N ASN A 200 5.60 29.70 19.25
CA ASN A 200 6.07 31.08 19.02
C ASN A 200 7.36 31.23 18.17
N CYS A 201 7.66 30.27 17.30
CA CYS A 201 8.70 30.44 16.28
C CYS A 201 8.39 31.64 15.37
N GLU A 202 9.42 32.13 14.69
CA GLU A 202 9.19 32.96 13.51
C GLU A 202 8.34 32.21 12.49
N HIS A 203 7.44 32.96 11.84
CA HIS A 203 6.44 32.37 10.97
C HIS A 203 7.10 31.65 9.79
N ALA A 204 6.76 30.36 9.61
CA ALA A 204 7.16 29.52 8.49
C ALA A 204 8.68 29.37 8.28
N GLN A 205 9.49 29.52 9.33
CA GLN A 205 10.95 29.35 9.24
C GLN A 205 11.42 27.90 9.45
N GLY A 206 10.67 27.12 10.21
CA GLY A 206 11.04 25.76 10.62
C GLY A 206 10.60 24.66 9.65
N ILE A 207 10.67 23.41 10.11
CA ILE A 207 10.04 22.25 9.45
C ILE A 207 8.55 22.27 9.75
N VAL A 208 7.74 22.78 8.82
CA VAL A 208 6.32 23.07 9.06
C VAL A 208 5.39 22.05 8.42
N TRP A 209 4.40 21.61 9.21
CA TRP A 209 3.16 20.97 8.76
C TRP A 209 1.96 21.71 9.37
N LYS A 210 1.43 22.71 8.63
CA LYS A 210 0.53 23.73 9.19
C LYS A 210 -0.76 23.15 9.72
N THR A 211 -1.34 22.16 9.07
CA THR A 211 -2.63 21.57 9.46
C THR A 211 -2.58 20.78 10.77
N TRP A 212 -1.38 20.46 11.26
CA TRP A 212 -1.20 19.78 12.56
C TRP A 212 -0.70 20.73 13.65
N ARG A 213 0.52 21.29 13.50
CA ARG A 213 1.17 22.11 14.55
C ARG A 213 1.20 23.61 14.23
N GLY A 214 0.73 24.02 13.05
CA GLY A 214 0.71 25.43 12.62
C GLY A 214 2.05 25.95 12.09
N TYR A 215 2.07 27.19 11.60
CA TYR A 215 3.26 27.81 10.98
C TYR A 215 4.38 28.21 11.95
N ARG A 216 4.10 28.22 13.26
CA ARG A 216 5.03 28.68 14.31
C ARG A 216 5.55 27.54 15.18
N TYR A 217 5.61 26.34 14.58
CA TYR A 217 6.15 25.13 15.17
C TYR A 217 7.11 24.49 14.17
N SER A 218 8.27 24.05 14.64
CA SER A 218 9.21 23.26 13.82
C SER A 218 9.18 21.82 14.30
N LEU A 219 8.84 20.89 13.41
CA LEU A 219 8.87 19.46 13.72
C LEU A 219 10.28 18.98 14.05
N LYS A 220 10.34 17.91 14.86
CA LYS A 220 11.59 17.29 15.30
C LYS A 220 12.11 16.31 14.26
N LYS A 221 11.24 15.49 13.68
CA LYS A 221 11.63 14.59 12.57
C LYS A 221 10.64 14.65 11.44
N VAL A 222 11.17 14.50 10.23
CA VAL A 222 10.38 14.21 9.04
C VAL A 222 11.13 13.22 8.16
N MET A 223 10.41 12.26 7.61
CA MET A 223 10.90 11.40 6.53
C MET A 223 9.89 11.44 5.39
N VAL A 224 10.39 11.75 4.20
CA VAL A 224 9.61 11.72 2.96
C VAL A 224 10.09 10.54 2.14
N MET A 225 9.17 9.66 1.76
CA MET A 225 9.47 8.39 1.13
C MET A 225 8.56 8.16 -0.07
N ILE A 226 9.10 7.53 -1.10
CA ILE A 226 8.34 7.12 -2.27
C ILE A 226 8.44 5.61 -2.46
N ARG A 227 7.40 5.04 -3.02
CA ARG A 227 7.34 3.64 -3.41
C ARG A 227 6.50 3.53 -4.67
N PRO A 228 6.85 2.67 -5.63
CA PRO A 228 6.02 2.58 -6.82
C PRO A 228 4.58 2.17 -6.50
N THR A 229 3.59 2.74 -7.18
CA THR A 229 2.16 2.36 -6.99
C THR A 229 1.90 0.93 -7.43
N ASP A 230 2.77 0.40 -8.29
CA ASP A 230 2.79 -0.95 -8.78
C ASP A 230 3.62 -1.93 -7.92
N TYR A 231 3.82 -1.55 -6.66
CA TYR A 231 4.67 -2.26 -5.71
C TYR A 231 3.93 -2.91 -4.52
N PRO A 232 4.12 -4.23 -4.31
CA PRO A 232 4.15 -5.24 -5.34
C PRO A 232 2.71 -5.49 -5.76
N TRP A 233 2.39 -5.23 -7.03
CA TRP A 233 1.34 -6.04 -7.65
C TRP A 233 1.73 -7.50 -7.46
N CYS A 234 0.69 -8.29 -7.30
CA CYS A 234 0.79 -9.72 -7.32
C CYS A 234 1.67 -10.20 -8.47
N PRO A 235 2.51 -11.23 -8.25
CA PRO A 235 3.68 -11.54 -9.09
C PRO A 235 3.36 -11.93 -10.54
N LYS A 236 2.07 -11.97 -10.92
CA LYS A 236 1.55 -12.30 -12.24
C LYS A 236 0.32 -11.46 -12.59
N PRO A 237 0.11 -11.10 -13.87
CA PRO A 237 -1.12 -10.48 -14.34
C PRO A 237 -2.37 -11.30 -13.99
N GLY A 238 -3.46 -10.61 -13.69
CA GLY A 238 -4.76 -11.21 -13.34
C GLY A 238 -4.96 -11.50 -11.85
N TYR A 239 -3.98 -11.21 -11.00
CA TYR A 239 -4.15 -11.26 -9.54
C TYR A 239 -4.53 -9.87 -8.97
N SER A 240 -5.50 -9.87 -8.07
CA SER A 240 -5.98 -8.73 -7.27
C SER A 240 -5.50 -8.84 -5.82
N ARG A 241 -5.07 -7.73 -5.21
CA ARG A 241 -4.52 -7.71 -3.84
C ARG A 241 -5.58 -7.35 -2.80
N PHE A 242 -5.56 -8.02 -1.65
CA PHE A 242 -6.34 -7.66 -0.47
C PHE A 242 -5.58 -8.06 0.80
N ASN A 243 -5.51 -7.17 1.80
CA ASN A 243 -4.82 -7.40 3.08
C ASN A 243 -3.41 -8.01 2.97
N GLY A 244 -2.62 -7.58 1.97
CA GLY A 244 -1.25 -8.07 1.78
C GLY A 244 -1.14 -9.45 1.13
N VAL A 245 -2.24 -10.02 0.65
CA VAL A 245 -2.31 -11.31 -0.06
C VAL A 245 -2.83 -11.08 -1.48
N CYS A 246 -2.40 -11.91 -2.43
CA CYS A 246 -2.77 -11.82 -3.84
C CYS A 246 -3.72 -12.93 -4.23
N TYR A 247 -4.82 -12.58 -4.89
CA TYR A 247 -5.90 -13.51 -5.23
C TYR A 247 -6.19 -13.45 -6.73
N LYS A 248 -6.45 -14.59 -7.36
CA LYS A 248 -6.83 -14.66 -8.76
C LYS A 248 -7.96 -15.64 -8.94
N HIS A 249 -9.00 -15.19 -9.63
CA HIS A 249 -10.10 -16.03 -10.06
C HIS A 249 -9.75 -16.75 -11.38
N PHE A 250 -10.13 -18.01 -11.46
CA PHE A 250 -10.10 -18.83 -12.67
C PHE A 250 -11.53 -19.29 -12.96
N ALA A 251 -12.02 -18.90 -14.14
CA ALA A 251 -13.32 -19.31 -14.63
C ALA A 251 -13.26 -20.75 -15.19
N GLY A 252 -14.30 -21.54 -14.91
CA GLY A 252 -14.38 -22.96 -15.28
C GLY A 252 -14.72 -23.79 -14.05
N GLY A 253 -15.77 -24.62 -14.14
CA GLY A 253 -16.11 -25.54 -13.07
C GLY A 253 -15.08 -26.64 -12.98
N GLU A 254 -14.38 -26.74 -11.84
CA GLU A 254 -13.37 -27.75 -11.55
C GLU A 254 -13.71 -28.49 -10.26
N THR A 255 -13.25 -29.73 -10.14
CA THR A 255 -13.22 -30.44 -8.85
C THR A 255 -12.22 -29.80 -7.90
N TYR A 256 -12.35 -30.03 -6.59
CA TYR A 256 -11.40 -29.50 -5.59
C TYR A 256 -9.94 -29.84 -5.90
N PHE A 257 -9.65 -31.08 -6.29
CA PHE A 257 -8.29 -31.51 -6.62
C PHE A 257 -7.75 -30.84 -7.89
N GLN A 258 -8.59 -30.67 -8.91
CA GLN A 258 -8.22 -29.92 -10.11
C GLN A 258 -7.97 -28.44 -9.78
N ALA A 259 -8.80 -27.84 -8.93
CA ALA A 259 -8.62 -26.46 -8.47
C ALA A 259 -7.29 -26.27 -7.73
N ARG A 260 -6.88 -27.24 -6.89
CA ARG A 260 -5.54 -27.27 -6.27
C ARG A 260 -4.43 -27.34 -7.31
N GLU A 261 -4.56 -28.21 -8.31
CA GLU A 261 -3.59 -28.33 -9.41
C GLU A 261 -3.50 -27.04 -10.25
N THR A 262 -4.64 -26.41 -10.58
CA THR A 262 -4.71 -25.14 -11.30
C THR A 262 -3.99 -24.05 -10.51
N CYS A 263 -4.26 -23.90 -9.21
CA CYS A 263 -3.57 -22.97 -8.34
C CYS A 263 -2.06 -23.25 -8.28
N ALA A 264 -1.67 -24.50 -8.10
CA ALA A 264 -0.27 -24.92 -8.05
C ALA A 264 0.46 -24.68 -9.39
N SER A 265 -0.20 -24.92 -10.53
CA SER A 265 0.35 -24.66 -11.87
C SER A 265 0.54 -23.17 -12.11
N ASP A 266 -0.39 -22.33 -11.62
CA ASP A 266 -0.20 -20.89 -11.59
C ASP A 266 0.62 -20.44 -10.39
N GLY A 267 1.31 -21.34 -9.68
CA GLY A 267 2.28 -21.16 -8.59
C GLY A 267 1.77 -20.45 -7.33
N GLY A 268 0.52 -20.72 -6.98
CA GLY A 268 -0.12 -20.36 -5.71
C GLY A 268 -0.75 -21.58 -5.03
N LEU A 269 -1.52 -21.32 -3.97
CA LEU A 269 -2.38 -22.29 -3.27
C LEU A 269 -3.85 -21.92 -3.48
N LEU A 270 -4.77 -22.77 -3.04
CA LEU A 270 -6.18 -22.35 -2.92
C LEU A 270 -6.34 -21.25 -1.87
N ALA A 271 -7.40 -20.45 -2.01
CA ALA A 271 -7.61 -19.33 -1.11
C ALA A 271 -7.93 -19.74 0.33
N MET A 272 -7.29 -19.16 1.34
CA MET A 272 -7.49 -19.52 2.76
C MET A 272 -8.00 -18.32 3.56
N PRO A 273 -9.22 -17.82 3.32
CA PRO A 273 -9.74 -16.69 4.07
C PRO A 273 -9.92 -17.04 5.55
N ARG A 274 -9.60 -16.08 6.43
CA ARG A 274 -9.69 -16.24 7.90
C ARG A 274 -10.55 -15.17 8.58
N ASP A 275 -11.07 -14.23 7.80
CA ASP A 275 -11.88 -13.11 8.27
C ASP A 275 -12.96 -12.74 7.24
N SER A 276 -14.00 -12.05 7.71
CA SER A 276 -15.16 -11.65 6.92
C SER A 276 -14.83 -10.67 5.79
N ALA A 277 -13.87 -9.77 5.99
CA ALA A 277 -13.48 -8.82 4.96
C ALA A 277 -12.79 -9.53 3.79
N THR A 278 -11.97 -10.54 4.09
CA THR A 278 -11.34 -11.39 3.08
C THR A 278 -12.36 -12.24 2.33
N ASN A 279 -13.39 -12.75 3.03
CA ASN A 279 -14.51 -13.45 2.41
C ASN A 279 -15.22 -12.56 1.37
N ASP A 280 -15.59 -11.35 1.76
CA ASP A 280 -16.28 -10.38 0.89
C ASP A 280 -15.44 -10.04 -0.34
N PHE A 281 -14.12 -9.87 -0.15
CA PHE A 281 -13.20 -9.61 -1.24
C PHE A 281 -13.11 -10.78 -2.22
N ILE A 282 -12.90 -12.00 -1.72
CA ILE A 282 -12.77 -13.21 -2.54
C ILE A 282 -14.00 -13.41 -3.41
N VAL A 283 -15.20 -13.31 -2.83
CA VAL A 283 -16.44 -13.51 -3.58
C VAL A 283 -16.71 -12.35 -4.55
N GLY A 284 -16.13 -11.17 -4.32
CA GLY A 284 -16.14 -10.07 -5.28
C GLY A 284 -15.29 -10.29 -6.53
N LEU A 285 -14.41 -11.30 -6.57
CA LEU A 285 -13.50 -11.54 -7.71
C LEU A 285 -14.15 -12.28 -8.88
N GLY A 286 -15.26 -12.97 -8.66
CA GLY A 286 -15.93 -13.80 -9.66
C GLY A 286 -17.42 -13.95 -9.37
N ASN A 287 -18.17 -14.54 -10.31
CA ASN A 287 -19.59 -14.76 -10.13
C ASN A 287 -19.84 -16.22 -9.73
N GLY A 288 -20.07 -16.51 -8.46
CA GLY A 288 -20.56 -17.83 -8.05
C GLY A 288 -20.05 -18.31 -6.69
N ILE A 289 -19.80 -19.62 -6.63
CA ILE A 289 -19.22 -20.31 -5.47
C ILE A 289 -17.84 -20.81 -5.89
N HIS A 290 -16.86 -20.63 -5.01
CA HIS A 290 -15.46 -20.83 -5.28
C HIS A 290 -14.83 -21.80 -4.30
N TRP A 291 -13.99 -22.71 -4.77
CA TRP A 291 -13.17 -23.54 -3.87
C TRP A 291 -12.22 -22.67 -3.02
N ILE A 292 -12.11 -23.01 -1.74
CA ILE A 292 -11.13 -22.46 -0.82
C ILE A 292 -10.23 -23.58 -0.28
N GLY A 293 -9.03 -23.25 0.16
CA GLY A 293 -8.03 -24.19 0.66
C GLY A 293 -8.32 -24.65 2.08
N LEU A 294 -9.52 -25.20 2.32
CA LEU A 294 -9.97 -25.75 3.60
C LEU A 294 -10.67 -27.10 3.34
N ASN A 295 -10.26 -28.15 4.04
CA ASN A 295 -10.76 -29.52 3.88
C ASN A 295 -10.66 -30.33 5.17
N ASP A 296 -11.36 -31.45 5.27
CA ASP A 296 -11.24 -32.45 6.35
C ASP A 296 -10.99 -33.88 5.82
N ILE A 297 -10.50 -33.98 4.58
CA ILE A 297 -10.17 -35.22 3.84
C ILE A 297 -9.40 -36.24 4.69
N ASP A 298 -8.43 -35.79 5.49
CA ASP A 298 -7.58 -36.67 6.29
C ASP A 298 -8.25 -37.12 7.59
N THR A 299 -9.17 -36.32 8.15
CA THR A 299 -9.80 -36.58 9.44
C THR A 299 -11.17 -35.90 9.48
N GLU A 300 -12.20 -36.71 9.26
CA GLU A 300 -13.61 -36.31 9.34
C GLU A 300 -13.92 -35.39 10.53
N GLY A 301 -14.52 -34.23 10.24
CA GLY A 301 -14.89 -33.22 11.23
C GLY A 301 -13.73 -32.34 11.71
N ARG A 302 -12.50 -32.57 11.23
CA ARG A 302 -11.32 -31.75 11.53
C ARG A 302 -10.89 -30.97 10.28
N TRP A 303 -11.43 -29.78 10.13
CA TRP A 303 -11.14 -28.88 9.02
C TRP A 303 -9.76 -28.20 9.16
N VAL A 304 -8.92 -28.37 8.14
CA VAL A 304 -7.54 -27.92 8.07
C VAL A 304 -7.31 -27.14 6.77
N PHE A 305 -6.60 -26.02 6.88
CA PHE A 305 -6.22 -25.20 5.73
C PHE A 305 -5.02 -25.80 4.96
N GLU A 306 -4.77 -25.36 3.72
CA GLU A 306 -3.60 -25.80 2.92
C GLU A 306 -2.25 -25.54 3.60
N ASP A 307 -2.18 -24.61 4.55
CA ASP A 307 -0.99 -24.34 5.37
C ASP A 307 -0.87 -25.22 6.64
N GLY A 308 -1.79 -26.17 6.83
CA GLY A 308 -1.81 -27.11 7.96
C GLY A 308 -2.44 -26.57 9.24
N GLN A 309 -2.89 -25.31 9.27
CA GLN A 309 -3.58 -24.78 10.44
C GLN A 309 -5.01 -25.29 10.54
N THR A 310 -5.47 -25.60 11.75
CA THR A 310 -6.84 -26.04 11.98
C THR A 310 -7.77 -24.82 12.04
N LEU A 311 -9.01 -24.96 11.58
CA LEU A 311 -10.03 -23.92 11.75
C LEU A 311 -10.43 -23.82 13.23
N GLU A 312 -10.16 -22.69 13.88
CA GLU A 312 -10.40 -22.50 15.32
C GLU A 312 -11.69 -21.72 15.65
N SER A 313 -12.34 -21.07 14.67
CA SER A 313 -13.45 -20.14 14.92
C SER A 313 -14.84 -20.76 14.75
N THR A 314 -15.77 -20.38 15.64
CA THR A 314 -17.21 -20.66 15.52
C THR A 314 -17.91 -19.58 14.70
N GLY A 315 -18.86 -19.95 13.83
CA GLY A 315 -19.57 -18.99 12.95
C GLY A 315 -18.94 -18.79 11.58
N PHE A 316 -17.97 -19.64 11.22
CA PHE A 316 -17.33 -19.66 9.91
C PHE A 316 -18.25 -20.22 8.82
N TRP A 317 -19.11 -21.19 9.16
CA TRP A 317 -19.95 -21.91 8.20
C TRP A 317 -21.31 -21.27 7.93
N GLY A 318 -21.89 -21.61 6.79
CA GLY A 318 -23.30 -21.35 6.52
C GLY A 318 -24.25 -22.06 7.47
N ILE A 319 -25.48 -21.55 7.57
CA ILE A 319 -26.55 -22.23 8.33
C ILE A 319 -26.71 -23.66 7.79
N GLY A 320 -26.50 -24.64 8.66
CA GLY A 320 -26.62 -26.05 8.33
C GLY A 320 -25.39 -26.66 7.67
N GLU A 321 -24.26 -25.95 7.64
CA GLU A 321 -22.96 -26.44 7.19
C GLU A 321 -21.95 -26.45 8.36
N PRO A 322 -20.91 -27.30 8.33
CA PRO A 322 -20.74 -28.41 7.40
C PRO A 322 -21.69 -29.55 7.79
N ASN A 323 -22.43 -30.12 6.84
CA ASN A 323 -23.39 -31.21 7.09
C ASN A 323 -22.88 -32.60 6.69
N ASN A 324 -21.76 -32.64 5.98
CA ASN A 324 -21.11 -33.85 5.50
C ASN A 324 -22.08 -34.85 4.85
N VAL A 325 -22.81 -34.41 3.82
CA VAL A 325 -23.82 -35.26 3.16
C VAL A 325 -23.18 -36.54 2.64
N ASN A 326 -23.73 -37.69 3.08
CA ASN A 326 -23.26 -39.04 2.76
C ASN A 326 -21.83 -39.38 3.18
N ASN A 327 -21.19 -38.59 4.05
CA ASN A 327 -19.76 -38.69 4.36
C ASN A 327 -18.87 -38.49 3.12
N GLU A 328 -19.23 -37.55 2.25
CA GLU A 328 -18.52 -37.30 0.98
C GLU A 328 -18.23 -35.81 0.71
N GLU A 329 -18.39 -34.92 1.69
CA GLU A 329 -18.19 -33.48 1.51
C GLU A 329 -16.97 -32.97 2.26
N ASP A 330 -15.82 -33.43 1.82
CA ASP A 330 -14.57 -33.19 2.54
C ASP A 330 -13.91 -31.83 2.22
N CYS A 331 -14.53 -31.01 1.37
CA CYS A 331 -13.93 -29.84 0.73
C CYS A 331 -14.82 -28.60 0.89
N ALA A 332 -14.22 -27.46 1.27
CA ALA A 332 -14.96 -26.23 1.52
C ALA A 332 -14.93 -25.26 0.34
N ALA A 333 -16.04 -24.55 0.14
CA ALA A 333 -16.21 -23.52 -0.86
C ALA A 333 -16.89 -22.27 -0.29
N ILE A 334 -16.68 -21.11 -0.90
CA ILE A 334 -17.27 -19.83 -0.48
C ILE A 334 -18.00 -19.16 -1.63
N GLY A 335 -19.16 -18.57 -1.37
CA GLY A 335 -19.87 -17.80 -2.39
C GLY A 335 -21.25 -17.35 -1.99
N TYR A 336 -21.99 -16.84 -2.98
CA TYR A 336 -23.41 -16.56 -2.87
C TYR A 336 -24.23 -17.67 -3.54
N ARG A 337 -25.33 -18.10 -2.92
CA ARG A 337 -26.45 -18.66 -3.67
C ARG A 337 -27.52 -17.59 -3.84
N SER A 338 -28.13 -17.55 -5.03
CA SER A 338 -29.21 -16.60 -5.31
C SER A 338 -30.40 -16.84 -4.37
N CYS A 339 -30.94 -15.77 -3.79
CA CYS A 339 -32.22 -15.86 -3.08
C CYS A 339 -33.30 -16.42 -4.02
N LYS A 340 -33.83 -17.59 -3.68
CA LYS A 340 -34.91 -18.21 -4.45
C LYS A 340 -36.21 -17.39 -4.29
N ASN A 341 -37.10 -17.52 -5.27
CA ASN A 341 -38.45 -16.95 -5.24
C ASN A 341 -38.52 -15.41 -5.06
N GLY A 342 -37.53 -14.68 -5.60
CA GLY A 342 -37.53 -13.21 -5.59
C GLY A 342 -37.16 -12.58 -4.25
N GLY A 343 -36.48 -13.31 -3.37
CA GLY A 343 -35.91 -12.75 -2.13
C GLY A 343 -34.79 -11.76 -2.39
N THR A 344 -34.54 -10.86 -1.44
CA THR A 344 -33.48 -9.84 -1.53
C THR A 344 -32.36 -10.17 -0.55
N VAL A 345 -31.10 -10.17 -1.01
CA VAL A 345 -29.92 -10.37 -0.16
C VAL A 345 -29.70 -9.15 0.73
N THR A 346 -29.60 -9.33 2.04
CA THR A 346 -29.36 -8.29 3.03
C THR A 346 -28.17 -8.64 3.92
N PRO A 347 -27.24 -7.71 4.19
CA PRO A 347 -26.14 -7.93 5.13
C PRO A 347 -26.65 -8.11 6.56
N GLU A 348 -26.15 -9.12 7.29
CA GLU A 348 -26.46 -9.37 8.70
C GLU A 348 -25.46 -8.65 9.61
N GLY A 349 -25.69 -7.36 9.84
CA GLY A 349 -24.84 -6.56 10.71
C GLY A 349 -23.52 -6.14 10.06
N SER A 350 -23.00 -4.98 10.46
CA SER A 350 -21.79 -4.40 9.90
C SER A 350 -20.55 -5.23 10.29
N GLY A 351 -19.81 -5.75 9.32
CA GLY A 351 -18.51 -6.41 9.52
C GLY A 351 -18.53 -7.92 9.79
N THR A 352 -19.71 -8.57 9.74
CA THR A 352 -19.83 -10.02 9.95
C THR A 352 -19.52 -10.84 8.69
N GLY A 353 -19.61 -10.25 7.50
CA GLY A 353 -19.55 -10.97 6.21
C GLY A 353 -20.72 -11.95 6.02
N LEU A 354 -21.71 -11.92 6.91
CA LEU A 354 -22.90 -12.76 6.81
C LEU A 354 -23.96 -12.01 6.03
N TYR A 355 -24.61 -12.69 5.09
CA TYR A 355 -25.77 -12.16 4.40
C TYR A 355 -26.92 -13.15 4.55
N SER A 356 -28.13 -12.63 4.66
CA SER A 356 -29.36 -13.43 4.66
C SER A 356 -30.29 -12.99 3.54
N CYS A 357 -31.20 -13.89 3.18
CA CYS A 357 -32.26 -13.56 2.24
C CYS A 357 -33.49 -13.09 3.01
N SER A 358 -34.00 -11.90 2.64
CA SER A 358 -35.29 -11.41 3.08
C SER A 358 -36.38 -11.87 2.11
N CYS A 359 -37.42 -12.55 2.61
CA CYS A 359 -38.55 -12.96 1.76
C CYS A 359 -39.44 -11.75 1.40
N PRO A 360 -40.08 -11.76 0.22
CA PRO A 360 -41.18 -10.84 -0.09
C PRO A 360 -42.32 -10.94 0.92
N ALA A 361 -43.04 -9.84 1.13
CA ALA A 361 -44.17 -9.79 2.05
C ALA A 361 -45.22 -10.88 1.75
N GLY A 362 -45.55 -11.70 2.76
CA GLY A 362 -46.54 -12.79 2.66
C GLY A 362 -45.94 -14.20 2.51
N TRP A 363 -44.62 -14.34 2.33
CA TRP A 363 -43.94 -15.64 2.27
C TRP A 363 -43.35 -16.06 3.63
N LYS A 364 -43.59 -17.32 4.04
CA LYS A 364 -42.95 -17.96 5.21
C LYS A 364 -42.58 -19.41 4.86
N GLY A 365 -41.29 -19.75 4.82
CA GLY A 365 -40.82 -21.12 4.56
C GLY A 365 -39.30 -21.24 4.49
N LYS A 366 -38.77 -22.47 4.65
CA LYS A 366 -37.34 -22.86 4.74
C LYS A 366 -36.45 -22.49 3.53
N TYR A 367 -36.98 -21.81 2.51
CA TYR A 367 -36.34 -21.65 1.19
C TYR A 367 -35.98 -20.19 0.84
N CYS A 368 -35.88 -19.30 1.84
CA CYS A 368 -35.33 -17.94 1.71
C CYS A 368 -34.06 -17.77 2.59
N GLU A 369 -33.12 -18.72 2.68
CA GLU A 369 -32.02 -18.65 3.68
C GLU A 369 -30.60 -18.77 3.11
N GLU A 370 -30.30 -18.14 1.96
CA GLU A 370 -28.94 -18.22 1.38
C GLU A 370 -28.39 -16.83 1.04
N GLY A 371 -27.68 -16.18 1.96
CA GLY A 371 -26.67 -15.16 1.59
C GLY A 371 -25.25 -15.71 1.72
N LEU A 372 -24.22 -14.86 1.61
CA LEU A 372 -22.79 -15.23 1.63
C LEU A 372 -22.50 -16.20 2.78
N LYS A 373 -22.12 -17.42 2.43
CA LYS A 373 -21.86 -18.50 3.39
C LYS A 373 -20.74 -19.39 2.84
N LEU A 374 -19.99 -20.00 3.75
CA LEU A 374 -19.09 -21.11 3.45
C LEU A 374 -19.89 -22.41 3.42
N TYR A 375 -19.63 -23.26 2.43
CA TYR A 375 -20.32 -24.50 2.14
C TYR A 375 -19.34 -25.67 2.13
N ALA A 376 -19.75 -26.83 2.60
CA ALA A 376 -19.12 -28.08 2.21
C ALA A 376 -19.72 -28.53 0.87
N GLY A 377 -18.96 -29.19 0.00
CA GLY A 377 -19.52 -29.65 -1.27
C GLY A 377 -18.63 -30.57 -2.09
N LYS A 378 -19.22 -31.15 -3.14
CA LYS A 378 -18.58 -32.07 -4.12
C LYS A 378 -18.82 -31.65 -5.59
N VAL A 379 -19.43 -30.48 -5.81
CA VAL A 379 -19.81 -30.01 -7.15
C VAL A 379 -18.64 -29.32 -7.85
N ASP A 380 -18.61 -29.35 -9.19
CA ASP A 380 -17.64 -28.56 -9.95
C ASP A 380 -17.91 -27.08 -9.74
N LEU A 381 -16.95 -26.37 -9.13
CA LEU A 381 -17.06 -24.96 -8.76
C LEU A 381 -15.95 -24.14 -9.41
N GLU A 382 -16.15 -22.83 -9.46
CA GLU A 382 -15.10 -21.92 -9.94
C GLU A 382 -13.91 -21.90 -8.97
N VAL A 383 -12.75 -21.45 -9.43
CA VAL A 383 -11.50 -21.57 -8.67
C VAL A 383 -10.96 -20.21 -8.28
N ILE A 384 -10.59 -20.03 -7.01
CA ILE A 384 -9.84 -18.85 -6.57
C ILE A 384 -8.51 -19.29 -5.99
N SER A 385 -7.44 -18.91 -6.70
CA SER A 385 -6.07 -19.08 -6.25
C SER A 385 -5.66 -17.91 -5.36
N ILE A 386 -4.92 -18.22 -4.31
CA ILE A 386 -4.07 -17.28 -3.60
C ILE A 386 -2.62 -17.48 -3.99
N ARG A 387 -1.93 -16.37 -4.23
CA ARG A 387 -0.47 -16.26 -4.06
C ARG A 387 -0.19 -15.37 -2.86
N PHE A 388 0.72 -15.80 -2.00
CA PHE A 388 1.34 -14.89 -1.07
C PHE A 388 2.26 -13.92 -1.81
N LEU A 389 2.52 -12.75 -1.23
CA LEU A 389 3.70 -11.95 -1.62
C LEU A 389 4.89 -12.91 -1.69
N GLN A 390 5.58 -12.94 -2.83
CA GLN A 390 6.65 -13.91 -3.02
C GLN A 390 7.85 -13.52 -2.14
N PHE A 391 7.85 -13.98 -0.89
CA PHE A 391 9.02 -14.49 -0.23
C PHE A 391 8.99 -16.02 -0.35
N MET A 392 9.64 -16.54 -1.39
CA MET A 392 10.21 -17.88 -1.27
C MET A 392 11.73 -17.71 -1.33
N PRO A 393 12.46 -17.82 -0.20
CA PRO A 393 13.78 -18.39 -0.29
C PRO A 393 13.63 -19.78 -0.89
N LYS A 394 14.51 -20.14 -1.84
CA LYS A 394 14.63 -21.52 -2.29
C LYS A 394 14.68 -22.45 -1.08
N PRO A 395 14.08 -23.65 -1.12
CA PRO A 395 14.53 -24.72 -0.24
C PRO A 395 16.02 -24.89 -0.50
N GLU A 396 16.85 -24.72 0.52
CA GLU A 396 18.19 -25.28 0.49
C GLU A 396 18.01 -26.77 0.20
N LEU A 397 18.56 -27.20 -0.93
CA LEU A 397 18.75 -28.62 -1.19
C LEU A 397 19.61 -29.14 -0.05
N VAL A 398 19.00 -29.93 0.83
CA VAL A 398 19.71 -30.86 1.69
C VAL A 398 20.68 -31.62 0.79
N LYS A 399 21.96 -31.37 0.97
CA LYS A 399 23.00 -32.28 0.51
C LYS A 399 23.38 -33.13 1.71
N GLU A 400 23.32 -34.43 1.49
CA GLU A 400 23.78 -35.50 2.39
C GLU A 400 25.18 -35.25 2.97
#